data_AF-A0A1N6MAW1-F1
#
_entry.id   AF-A0A1N6MAW1-F1
#
_cell.length_a   1.000
_cell.length_b   1.000
_cell.length_c   1.000
_cell.angle_alpha   90.00
_cell.angle_beta   90.00
_cell.angle_gamma   90.00
#
_symmetry.space_group_name_H-M   'P 1'
#
loop_
_entity.id
_entity.type
_entity.pdbx_description
1 polymer ?
#
loop_
_entity_poly.entity_id
_entity_poly.type
_entity_poly.pdbx_seq_one_letter_code
_entity_poly.pdbx_strand_id
1 'polypeptide(L)'
;MAWPTVIINILNMMRGPIPGVEFHFLFVVYGTVAGTERNLIMVDNTTDFADSTFDNIDPVHMLTLKAAQLNGKQNWTAGVIVLDPADSWQAAVFKANETSSFEAVVLDKPDTGTSTLEDAVAFRTELKNKLGREVFMICTLPGINDDSVTGETWAEWLAATVAVPTSIASEYITVVPQVHKENSTVGIYAGRLANGR
;
A
#
# COMPACT_ATOMS: atom_id res chain seq x y z
N MET A 1 -39.73 -7.89 34.05
CA MET A 1 -38.29 -8.13 34.27
C MET A 1 -37.64 -8.23 32.91
N ALA A 2 -36.87 -7.21 32.51
CA ALA A 2 -36.08 -7.25 31.29
C ALA A 2 -34.66 -7.67 31.67
N TRP A 3 -34.15 -8.71 31.03
CA TRP A 3 -32.76 -9.14 31.19
C TRP A 3 -31.85 -8.17 30.43
N PRO A 4 -30.71 -7.75 30.99
CA PRO A 4 -29.75 -6.97 30.23
C PRO A 4 -29.24 -7.84 29.07
N THR A 5 -29.48 -7.39 27.84
CA THR A 5 -28.92 -7.97 26.63
C THR A 5 -27.69 -7.15 26.26
N VAL A 6 -26.56 -7.81 26.10
CA VAL A 6 -25.31 -7.18 25.62
C VAL A 6 -25.30 -7.31 24.11
N ILE A 7 -25.42 -6.17 23.42
CA ILE A 7 -25.18 -6.07 21.98
C ILE A 7 -23.75 -5.52 21.82
N ILE A 8 -22.84 -6.35 21.31
CA ILE A 8 -21.47 -5.93 21.02
C ILE A 8 -21.48 -5.27 19.64
N ASN A 9 -21.44 -3.94 19.62
CA ASN A 9 -21.14 -3.18 18.41
C ASN A 9 -19.65 -2.84 18.43
N ILE A 10 -18.88 -3.40 17.49
CA ILE A 10 -17.46 -3.05 17.31
C ILE A 10 -17.42 -1.75 16.49
N LEU A 11 -17.49 -0.62 17.18
CA LEU A 11 -17.23 0.70 16.61
C LEU A 11 -15.72 0.98 16.67
N ASN A 12 -15.18 1.65 15.66
CA ASN A 12 -13.78 2.09 15.65
C ASN A 12 -13.55 3.14 16.76
N MET A 13 -12.73 2.79 17.75
CA MET A 13 -12.65 3.45 19.07
C MET A 13 -11.69 4.66 19.17
N MET A 14 -11.16 5.19 18.06
CA MET A 14 -10.05 6.17 18.11
C MET A 14 -8.93 5.69 19.06
N ARG A 15 -8.44 4.46 18.82
CA ARG A 15 -7.39 3.86 19.65
C ARG A 15 -6.17 4.78 19.69
N GLY A 16 -5.58 4.91 20.87
CA GLY A 16 -4.54 5.87 21.22
C GLY A 16 -3.32 5.87 20.28
N PRO A 17 -2.43 6.87 20.44
CA PRO A 17 -1.35 7.14 19.49
C PRO A 17 -0.51 5.89 19.22
N ILE A 18 -0.24 5.64 17.93
CA ILE A 18 0.67 4.59 17.50
C ILE A 18 2.03 4.88 18.19
N PRO A 19 2.57 3.94 19.00
CA PRO A 19 3.67 4.23 19.93
C PRO A 19 5.01 4.54 19.24
N GLY A 20 5.06 4.52 17.92
CA GLY A 20 6.20 4.90 17.08
C GLY A 20 5.80 4.95 15.61
N VAL A 21 6.64 5.54 14.77
CA VAL A 21 6.44 5.55 13.30
C VAL A 21 6.90 4.22 12.69
N GLU A 22 7.76 3.50 13.41
CA GLU A 22 8.40 2.27 12.97
C GLU A 22 7.35 1.18 12.71
N PHE A 23 7.54 0.44 11.62
CA PHE A 23 6.69 -0.66 11.17
C PHE A 23 5.25 -0.26 10.82
N HIS A 24 5.00 1.04 10.61
CA HIS A 24 3.70 1.58 10.20
C HIS A 24 3.74 2.15 8.79
N PHE A 25 3.08 1.48 7.84
CA PHE A 25 3.20 1.79 6.41
C PHE A 25 1.90 2.36 5.84
N LEU A 26 2.03 3.25 4.85
CA LEU A 26 0.91 3.77 4.05
C LEU A 26 0.79 2.97 2.76
N PHE A 27 -0.33 2.30 2.54
CA PHE A 27 -0.69 1.66 1.28
C PHE A 27 -1.46 2.65 0.40
N VAL A 28 -0.86 2.99 -0.73
CA VAL A 28 -1.51 3.71 -1.82
C VAL A 28 -1.99 2.66 -2.82
N VAL A 29 -3.30 2.49 -2.88
CA VAL A 29 -3.99 1.51 -3.71
C VAL A 29 -5.00 2.19 -4.62
N TYR A 30 -5.47 1.48 -5.64
CA TYR A 30 -6.41 2.03 -6.61
C TYR A 30 -7.78 1.34 -6.55
N GLY A 31 -8.78 2.05 -7.06
CA GLY A 31 -10.13 1.53 -7.18
C GLY A 31 -11.11 2.60 -7.62
N THR A 32 -12.40 2.34 -7.38
CA THR A 32 -13.46 3.30 -7.69
C THR A 32 -13.58 4.30 -6.56
N VAL A 33 -13.55 5.60 -6.86
CA VAL A 33 -13.69 6.67 -5.85
C VAL A 33 -14.76 7.66 -6.29
N ALA A 34 -15.50 8.19 -5.31
CA ALA A 34 -16.53 9.20 -5.52
C ALA A 34 -16.09 10.54 -4.91
N GLY A 35 -16.38 11.64 -5.62
CA GLY A 35 -16.00 12.98 -5.18
C GLY A 35 -14.50 13.26 -5.31
N THR A 36 -14.05 14.37 -4.73
CA THR A 36 -12.66 14.86 -4.84
C THR A 36 -11.81 14.55 -3.62
N GLU A 37 -12.43 14.14 -2.51
CA GLU A 37 -11.71 13.85 -1.27
C GLU A 37 -11.25 12.39 -1.23
N ARG A 38 -10.07 12.16 -0.64
CA ARG A 38 -9.49 10.83 -0.43
C ARG A 38 -9.26 10.64 1.05
N ASN A 39 -10.00 9.71 1.63
CA ASN A 39 -9.96 9.47 3.07
C ASN A 39 -8.86 8.48 3.41
N LEU A 40 -8.08 8.80 4.45
CA LEU A 40 -7.15 7.87 5.05
C LEU A 40 -7.94 6.88 5.92
N ILE A 41 -7.81 5.59 5.62
CA ILE A 41 -8.40 4.51 6.40
C ILE A 41 -7.29 3.87 7.23
N MET A 42 -7.44 3.88 8.55
CA MET A 42 -6.50 3.21 9.45
C MET A 42 -6.92 1.76 9.64
N VAL A 43 -5.99 0.83 9.42
CA VAL A 43 -6.22 -0.61 9.52
C VAL A 43 -5.21 -1.26 10.46
N ASP A 44 -5.58 -2.40 11.02
CA ASP A 44 -4.76 -3.21 11.92
C ASP A 44 -4.94 -4.71 11.66
N ASN A 45 -4.27 -5.54 12.46
CA ASN A 45 -4.33 -7.00 12.36
C ASN A 45 -5.73 -7.61 12.59
N THR A 46 -6.69 -6.82 13.09
CA THR A 46 -8.08 -7.24 13.34
C THR A 46 -9.08 -6.73 12.32
N THR A 47 -8.62 -5.92 11.36
CA THR A 47 -9.47 -5.33 10.32
C THR A 47 -10.07 -6.42 9.43
N ASP A 48 -11.39 -6.37 9.25
CA ASP A 48 -12.09 -7.22 8.29
C ASP A 48 -12.16 -6.54 6.92
N PHE A 49 -11.35 -7.02 5.98
CA PHE A 49 -11.33 -6.53 4.60
C PHE A 49 -12.53 -7.00 3.76
N ALA A 50 -13.50 -7.71 4.34
CA ALA A 50 -14.80 -7.95 3.73
C ALA A 50 -15.86 -6.89 4.09
N ASP A 51 -15.52 -5.91 4.94
CA ASP A 51 -16.41 -4.79 5.26
C ASP A 51 -16.64 -3.86 4.06
N SER A 52 -17.86 -3.35 3.92
CA SER A 52 -18.28 -2.47 2.82
C SER A 52 -17.47 -1.19 2.67
N THR A 53 -16.75 -0.77 3.72
CA THR A 53 -15.80 0.36 3.67
C THR A 53 -14.70 0.15 2.62
N PHE A 54 -14.43 -1.10 2.23
CA PHE A 54 -13.38 -1.46 1.28
C PHE A 54 -13.88 -1.94 -0.08
N ASP A 55 -15.21 -1.93 -0.32
CA ASP A 55 -15.83 -2.38 -1.57
C ASP A 55 -15.34 -1.60 -2.81
N ASN A 56 -14.78 -0.42 -2.57
CA ASN A 56 -14.33 0.49 -3.60
C ASN A 56 -12.87 0.24 -4.04
N ILE A 57 -12.16 -0.70 -3.41
CA ILE A 57 -10.78 -1.08 -3.74
C ILE A 57 -10.78 -2.18 -4.81
N ASP A 58 -9.94 -2.05 -5.83
CA ASP A 58 -9.86 -3.09 -6.86
C ASP A 58 -9.37 -4.42 -6.28
N PRO A 59 -9.89 -5.57 -6.76
CA PRO A 59 -9.56 -6.88 -6.20
C PRO A 59 -8.05 -7.18 -6.13
N VAL A 60 -7.26 -6.71 -7.10
CA VAL A 60 -5.80 -6.90 -7.11
C VAL A 60 -5.13 -6.22 -5.91
N HIS A 61 -5.55 -5.00 -5.57
CA HIS A 61 -5.01 -4.27 -4.44
C HIS A 61 -5.54 -4.79 -3.10
N MET A 62 -6.75 -5.35 -3.09
CA MET A 62 -7.29 -6.05 -1.94
C MET A 62 -6.43 -7.26 -1.54
N LEU A 63 -5.88 -7.99 -2.53
CA LEU A 63 -4.96 -9.10 -2.29
C LEU A 63 -3.66 -8.61 -1.65
N THR A 64 -3.12 -7.47 -2.09
CA THR A 64 -1.97 -6.81 -1.45
C THR A 64 -2.23 -6.51 0.02
N LEU A 65 -3.37 -5.87 0.34
CA LEU A 65 -3.70 -5.48 1.73
C LEU A 65 -3.87 -6.71 2.63
N LYS A 66 -4.60 -7.73 2.18
CA LYS A 66 -4.78 -8.99 2.92
C LYS A 66 -3.44 -9.71 3.13
N ALA A 67 -2.58 -9.74 2.12
CA ALA A 67 -1.27 -10.35 2.24
C ALA A 67 -0.36 -9.58 3.22
N ALA A 68 -0.43 -8.24 3.24
CA ALA A 68 0.29 -7.42 4.20
C ALA A 68 -0.16 -7.68 5.64
N GLN A 69 -1.48 -7.68 5.88
CA GLN A 69 -2.05 -7.98 7.20
C GLN A 69 -1.64 -9.37 7.69
N LEU A 70 -1.76 -10.39 6.83
CA LEU A 70 -1.40 -11.77 7.18
C LEU A 70 0.09 -11.91 7.56
N ASN A 71 0.98 -11.19 6.85
CA ASN A 71 2.42 -11.28 7.08
C ASN A 71 2.92 -10.32 8.17
N GLY A 72 2.17 -9.27 8.51
CA GLY A 72 2.46 -8.33 9.59
C GLY A 72 2.16 -8.84 10.99
N LYS A 73 1.36 -9.90 11.12
CA LYS A 73 1.01 -10.58 12.38
C LYS A 73 0.30 -9.66 13.39
N GLN A 74 0.46 -9.95 14.69
CA GLN A 74 -0.38 -9.43 15.77
C GLN A 74 -0.25 -7.91 15.98
N ASN A 75 0.91 -7.32 15.72
CA ASN A 75 1.17 -5.90 15.98
C ASN A 75 1.05 -5.04 14.71
N TRP A 76 0.56 -5.61 13.61
CA TRP A 76 0.48 -4.92 12.33
C TRP A 76 -0.53 -3.78 12.37
N THR A 77 -0.11 -2.62 11.89
CA THR A 77 -0.94 -1.45 11.67
C THR A 77 -0.53 -0.79 10.35
N ALA A 78 -1.48 -0.19 9.65
CA ALA A 78 -1.21 0.52 8.41
C ALA A 78 -2.23 1.63 8.15
N GLY A 79 -1.88 2.55 7.26
CA GLY A 79 -2.84 3.43 6.60
C GLY A 79 -3.14 2.93 5.20
N VAL A 80 -4.35 3.12 4.73
CA VAL A 80 -4.78 2.82 3.36
C VAL A 80 -5.42 4.06 2.78
N ILE A 81 -4.99 4.42 1.57
CA ILE A 81 -5.65 5.44 0.76
C ILE A 81 -5.98 4.85 -0.61
N VAL A 82 -7.24 4.98 -1.01
CA VAL A 82 -7.76 4.47 -2.28
C VAL A 82 -7.85 5.62 -3.27
N LEU A 83 -7.26 5.47 -4.44
CA LEU A 83 -7.15 6.51 -5.46
C LEU A 83 -7.76 6.08 -6.79
N ASP A 84 -8.26 7.06 -7.55
CA ASP A 84 -8.44 6.92 -8.99
C ASP A 84 -7.06 6.96 -9.68
N PRO A 85 -6.83 6.24 -10.79
CA PRO A 85 -5.59 6.33 -11.55
C PRO A 85 -5.17 7.74 -11.98
N ALA A 86 -6.13 8.67 -12.13
CA ALA A 86 -5.89 10.07 -12.47
C ALA A 86 -5.49 10.95 -11.25
N ASP A 87 -5.65 10.45 -10.03
CA ASP A 87 -5.27 11.20 -8.84
C ASP A 87 -3.75 11.31 -8.68
N SER A 88 -3.29 12.42 -8.10
CA SER A 88 -1.90 12.55 -7.67
C SER A 88 -1.67 11.76 -6.39
N TRP A 89 -0.97 10.63 -6.52
CA TRP A 89 -0.55 9.83 -5.37
C TRP A 89 0.39 10.62 -4.45
N GLN A 90 1.22 11.53 -4.98
CA GLN A 90 2.08 12.41 -4.18
C GLN A 90 1.26 13.30 -3.24
N ALA A 91 0.21 13.95 -3.77
CA ALA A 91 -0.68 14.80 -2.99
C ALA A 91 -1.44 13.99 -1.94
N ALA A 92 -1.90 12.80 -2.31
CA ALA A 92 -2.56 11.87 -1.39
C ALA A 92 -1.66 11.44 -0.23
N VAL A 93 -0.38 11.15 -0.50
CA VAL A 93 0.59 10.81 0.54
C VAL A 93 0.85 11.99 1.47
N PHE A 94 1.00 13.21 0.96
CA PHE A 94 1.11 14.39 1.82
C PHE A 94 -0.13 14.55 2.70
N LYS A 95 -1.32 14.40 2.12
CA LYS A 95 -2.58 14.51 2.85
C LYS A 95 -2.70 13.46 3.96
N ALA A 96 -2.30 12.22 3.69
CA ALA A 96 -2.27 11.16 4.70
C ALA A 96 -1.32 11.50 5.86
N ASN A 97 -0.18 12.13 5.56
CA ASN A 97 0.81 12.54 6.56
C ASN A 97 0.38 13.73 7.42
N GLU A 98 -0.73 14.41 7.10
CA GLU A 98 -1.38 15.38 8.00
C GLU A 98 -2.10 14.71 9.18
N THR A 99 -2.52 13.45 9.00
CA THR A 99 -3.34 12.70 9.97
C THR A 99 -2.52 11.67 10.75
N SER A 100 -1.61 10.96 10.10
CA SER A 100 -0.76 9.92 10.71
C SER A 100 0.69 10.04 10.21
N SER A 101 1.59 9.25 10.78
CA SER A 101 3.00 9.21 10.39
C SER A 101 3.41 7.81 9.94
N PHE A 102 4.06 7.72 8.78
CA PHE A 102 4.42 6.45 8.15
C PHE A 102 5.92 6.36 7.91
N GLU A 103 6.50 5.20 8.17
CA GLU A 103 7.92 4.90 7.89
C GLU A 103 8.13 4.61 6.40
N ALA A 104 7.15 3.95 5.77
CA ALA A 104 7.19 3.60 4.37
C ALA A 104 5.89 3.93 3.65
N VAL A 105 5.99 4.20 2.35
CA VAL A 105 4.85 4.29 1.44
C VAL A 105 4.94 3.12 0.47
N VAL A 106 3.92 2.26 0.49
CA VAL A 106 3.72 1.19 -0.48
C VAL A 106 2.88 1.73 -1.62
N LEU A 107 3.51 1.99 -2.75
CA LEU A 107 2.85 2.38 -3.99
C LEU A 107 2.52 1.11 -4.79
N ASP A 108 1.31 0.59 -4.58
CA ASP A 108 0.78 -0.54 -5.33
C ASP A 108 0.06 -0.02 -6.59
N LYS A 109 0.85 0.40 -7.58
CA LYS A 109 0.33 0.96 -8.84
C LYS A 109 0.41 -0.09 -9.97
N PRO A 110 -0.66 -0.27 -10.76
CA PRO A 110 -0.67 -1.27 -11.84
C PRO A 110 0.37 -1.00 -12.94
N ASP A 111 0.64 0.28 -13.25
CA ASP A 111 1.49 0.69 -14.38
C ASP A 111 2.83 1.29 -13.96
N THR A 112 3.50 0.71 -12.97
CA THR A 112 4.81 1.23 -12.52
C THR A 112 5.89 0.96 -13.58
N GLY A 113 6.28 2.01 -14.29
CA GLY A 113 7.45 2.03 -15.17
C GLY A 113 8.60 2.89 -14.63
N THR A 114 9.62 3.09 -15.46
CA THR A 114 10.81 3.90 -15.12
C THR A 114 10.44 5.31 -14.63
N SER A 115 9.50 5.99 -15.29
CA SER A 115 9.05 7.33 -14.88
C SER A 115 8.43 7.34 -13.49
N THR A 116 7.57 6.37 -13.18
CA THR A 116 6.96 6.23 -11.85
C THR A 116 8.02 6.04 -10.77
N LEU A 117 9.08 5.28 -11.06
CA LEU A 117 10.19 5.08 -10.12
C LEU A 117 11.02 6.37 -9.94
N GLU A 118 11.32 7.10 -11.01
CA GLU A 118 12.00 8.40 -10.94
C GLU A 118 11.19 9.42 -10.12
N ASP A 119 9.87 9.47 -10.35
CA ASP A 119 8.95 10.30 -9.58
C ASP A 119 8.94 9.88 -8.11
N ALA A 120 8.98 8.58 -7.80
CA ALA A 120 9.10 8.08 -6.44
C ALA A 120 10.41 8.51 -5.79
N VAL A 121 11.54 8.51 -6.51
CA VAL A 121 12.85 8.96 -5.99
C VAL A 121 12.80 10.44 -5.63
N ALA A 122 12.30 11.26 -6.56
CA ALA A 122 12.14 12.69 -6.35
C ALA A 122 11.19 12.99 -5.18
N PHE A 123 10.03 12.34 -5.18
CA PHE A 123 9.01 12.52 -4.16
C PHE A 123 9.49 12.09 -2.76
N ARG A 124 10.21 10.98 -2.64
CA ARG A 124 10.81 10.55 -1.37
C ARG A 124 11.70 11.64 -0.77
N THR A 125 12.50 12.29 -1.61
CA THR A 125 13.40 13.38 -1.20
C THR A 125 12.58 14.59 -0.71
N GLU A 126 11.52 14.93 -1.43
CA GLU A 126 10.60 16.00 -1.04
C GLU A 126 9.88 15.69 0.29
N LEU A 127 9.40 14.45 0.44
CA LEU A 127 8.69 13.98 1.63
C LEU A 127 9.60 14.04 2.86
N LYS A 128 10.85 13.56 2.75
CA LYS A 128 11.86 13.71 3.81
C LYS A 128 12.10 15.17 4.19
N ASN A 129 12.29 16.04 3.21
CA ASN A 129 12.57 17.46 3.44
C ASN A 129 11.40 18.18 4.14
N LYS A 130 10.15 17.83 3.80
CA LYS A 130 8.96 18.44 4.41
C LYS A 130 8.63 17.88 5.79
N LEU A 131 8.81 16.58 6.01
CA LEU A 131 8.43 15.93 7.27
C LEU A 131 9.55 15.91 8.31
N GLY A 132 10.81 16.13 7.91
CA GLY A 132 11.96 16.12 8.81
C GLY A 132 12.26 14.74 9.40
N ARG A 133 11.85 13.65 8.73
CA ARG A 133 12.07 12.26 9.15
C ARG A 133 12.48 11.39 7.97
N GLU A 134 13.17 10.29 8.26
CA GLU A 134 13.45 9.29 7.23
C GLU A 134 12.17 8.56 6.83
N VAL A 135 12.01 8.39 5.52
CA VAL A 135 10.93 7.65 4.87
C VAL A 135 11.51 6.90 3.68
N PHE A 136 10.91 5.77 3.32
CA PHE A 136 11.29 5.02 2.11
C PHE A 136 10.07 4.62 1.29
N MET A 137 10.28 4.36 0.01
CA MET A 137 9.22 3.95 -0.92
C MET A 137 9.35 2.46 -1.23
N ILE A 138 8.22 1.76 -1.29
CA ILE A 138 8.11 0.41 -1.83
C ILE A 138 7.22 0.53 -3.08
N CYS A 139 7.78 0.29 -4.25
CA CYS A 139 7.05 0.39 -5.52
C CYS A 139 6.84 -1.01 -6.11
N THR A 140 5.61 -1.34 -6.48
CA THR A 140 5.31 -2.57 -7.24
C THR A 140 5.73 -2.44 -8.68
N LEU A 141 6.18 -3.51 -9.30
CA LEU A 141 6.23 -3.61 -10.76
C LEU A 141 4.99 -4.35 -11.27
N PRO A 142 4.60 -4.14 -12.55
CA PRO A 142 3.51 -4.87 -13.17
C PRO A 142 3.68 -6.38 -13.00
N GLY A 143 2.57 -7.07 -12.71
CA GLY A 143 2.52 -8.53 -12.79
C GLY A 143 2.59 -9.02 -14.23
N ILE A 144 2.88 -10.30 -14.40
CA ILE A 144 2.87 -10.93 -15.72
C ILE A 144 1.48 -10.80 -16.35
N ASN A 145 1.41 -10.37 -17.61
CA ASN A 145 0.17 -10.39 -18.37
C ASN A 145 -0.17 -11.84 -18.78
N ASP A 146 -1.17 -12.45 -18.15
CA ASP A 146 -1.63 -13.81 -18.41
C ASP A 146 -2.79 -13.89 -19.42
N ASP A 147 -3.13 -12.77 -20.08
CA ASP A 147 -4.20 -12.72 -21.07
C ASP A 147 -3.95 -13.69 -22.24
N SER A 148 -4.99 -14.43 -22.62
CA SER A 148 -4.88 -15.48 -23.65
C SER A 148 -4.57 -14.97 -25.06
N VAL A 149 -4.69 -13.66 -25.31
CA VAL A 149 -4.53 -13.03 -26.64
C VAL A 149 -3.37 -12.03 -26.65
N THR A 150 -3.18 -11.29 -25.58
CA THR A 150 -2.22 -10.19 -25.42
C THR A 150 -1.17 -10.46 -24.34
N GLY A 151 -1.21 -11.65 -23.73
CA GLY A 151 -0.29 -12.05 -22.67
C GLY A 151 1.14 -12.15 -23.13
N GLU A 152 2.03 -12.29 -22.15
CA GLU A 152 3.47 -12.38 -22.35
C GLU A 152 4.02 -13.68 -21.76
N THR A 153 5.15 -14.12 -22.31
CA THR A 153 5.91 -15.22 -21.73
C THR A 153 6.67 -14.76 -20.49
N TRP A 154 7.05 -15.69 -19.63
CA TRP A 154 7.91 -15.39 -18.49
C TRP A 154 9.29 -14.85 -18.96
N ALA A 155 9.81 -15.25 -20.11
CA ALA A 155 11.06 -14.66 -20.60
C ALA A 155 10.89 -13.16 -20.92
N GLU A 156 9.75 -12.77 -21.50
CA GLU A 156 9.41 -11.37 -21.83
C GLU A 156 9.16 -10.54 -20.57
N TRP A 157 8.33 -11.04 -19.64
CA TRP A 157 8.04 -10.36 -18.38
C TRP A 157 9.32 -10.14 -17.55
N LEU A 158 10.22 -11.13 -17.49
CA LEU A 158 11.50 -11.01 -16.78
C LEU A 158 12.37 -9.92 -17.39
N ALA A 159 12.51 -9.92 -18.71
CA ALA A 159 13.32 -8.93 -19.41
C ALA A 159 12.78 -7.51 -19.21
N ALA A 160 11.45 -7.32 -19.29
CA ALA A 160 10.80 -6.05 -19.04
C ALA A 160 10.99 -5.59 -17.58
N THR A 161 10.74 -6.48 -16.62
CA THR A 161 10.86 -6.21 -15.18
C THR A 161 12.27 -5.79 -14.78
N VAL A 162 13.31 -6.47 -15.30
CA VAL A 162 14.72 -6.14 -15.01
C VAL A 162 15.15 -4.83 -15.68
N ALA A 163 14.61 -4.51 -16.85
CA ALA A 163 14.94 -3.29 -17.56
C ALA A 163 14.48 -2.03 -16.80
N VAL A 164 13.32 -2.08 -16.14
CA VAL A 164 12.70 -0.90 -15.47
C VAL A 164 13.64 -0.19 -14.48
N PRO A 165 14.28 -0.85 -13.49
CA PRO A 165 15.15 -0.16 -12.54
C PRO A 165 16.61 0.01 -13.00
N THR A 166 17.01 -0.50 -14.18
CA THR A 166 18.43 -0.62 -14.57
C THR A 166 19.20 0.71 -14.56
N SER A 167 18.56 1.83 -14.90
CA SER A 167 19.18 3.16 -14.92
C SER A 167 18.91 4.01 -13.67
N ILE A 168 18.22 3.46 -12.67
CA ILE A 168 17.77 4.21 -11.48
C ILE A 168 18.62 3.80 -10.27
N ALA A 169 19.41 4.74 -9.76
CA ALA A 169 20.17 4.56 -8.53
C ALA A 169 19.49 5.32 -7.38
N SER A 170 18.97 4.59 -6.40
CA SER A 170 18.39 5.16 -5.18
C SER A 170 18.56 4.22 -3.99
N GLU A 171 18.90 4.78 -2.83
CA GLU A 171 19.12 4.07 -1.57
C GLU A 171 17.82 3.85 -0.75
N TYR A 172 16.75 4.58 -1.06
CA TYR A 172 15.52 4.61 -0.26
C TYR A 172 14.27 4.22 -1.05
N ILE A 173 14.45 3.49 -2.14
CA ILE A 173 13.36 2.85 -2.87
C ILE A 173 13.64 1.36 -3.00
N THR A 174 12.63 0.55 -2.66
CA THR A 174 12.61 -0.86 -2.99
C THR A 174 11.61 -1.11 -4.10
N VAL A 175 12.05 -1.84 -5.13
CA VAL A 175 11.23 -2.22 -6.28
C VAL A 175 10.85 -3.69 -6.11
N VAL A 176 9.55 -4.00 -6.13
CA VAL A 176 9.04 -5.35 -5.85
C VAL A 176 8.36 -5.94 -7.10
N PRO A 177 8.98 -6.94 -7.74
CA PRO A 177 8.33 -7.67 -8.83
C PRO A 177 7.23 -8.60 -8.31
N GLN A 178 6.13 -8.70 -9.04
CA GLN A 178 4.98 -9.50 -8.66
C GLN A 178 5.11 -10.95 -9.16
N VAL A 179 5.81 -11.78 -8.38
CA VAL A 179 6.15 -13.17 -8.74
C VAL A 179 5.17 -14.22 -8.21
N HIS A 180 4.35 -13.88 -7.21
CA HIS A 180 3.35 -14.80 -6.65
C HIS A 180 2.11 -14.83 -7.55
N LYS A 181 1.43 -15.99 -7.63
CA LYS A 181 0.25 -16.22 -8.48
C LYS A 181 -0.84 -15.15 -8.34
N GLU A 182 -1.03 -14.62 -7.14
CA GLU A 182 -2.06 -13.63 -6.82
C GLU A 182 -1.60 -12.18 -6.97
N ASN A 183 -0.38 -11.94 -7.48
CA ASN A 183 0.23 -10.60 -7.55
C ASN A 183 0.24 -9.86 -6.19
N SER A 184 0.38 -10.62 -5.10
CA SER A 184 0.38 -10.13 -3.71
C SER A 184 1.78 -10.00 -3.10
N THR A 185 2.83 -10.08 -3.92
CA THR A 185 4.24 -10.12 -3.49
C THR A 185 4.61 -8.89 -2.67
N VAL A 186 4.16 -7.71 -3.08
CA VAL A 186 4.40 -6.47 -2.34
C VAL A 186 3.75 -6.48 -0.97
N GLY A 187 2.54 -7.03 -0.85
CA GLY A 187 1.84 -7.16 0.41
C GLY A 187 2.60 -8.09 1.35
N ILE A 188 3.01 -9.26 0.85
CA ILE A 188 3.85 -10.21 1.59
C ILE A 188 5.13 -9.53 2.08
N TYR A 189 5.83 -8.82 1.20
CA TYR A 189 7.08 -8.13 1.52
C TYR A 189 6.87 -7.03 2.58
N ALA A 190 5.95 -6.11 2.33
CA ALA A 190 5.63 -5.00 3.22
C ALA A 190 5.14 -5.48 4.59
N GLY A 191 4.28 -6.50 4.62
CA GLY A 191 3.82 -7.12 5.86
C GLY A 191 4.97 -7.71 6.68
N ARG A 192 5.90 -8.44 6.04
CA ARG A 192 7.07 -9.01 6.74
C ARG A 192 8.01 -7.94 7.27
N LEU A 193 8.21 -6.85 6.54
CA LEU A 193 8.99 -5.71 7.04
C LEU A 193 8.33 -5.05 8.24
N ALA A 194 7.00 -4.94 8.24
CA ALA A 194 6.22 -4.41 9.35
C ALA A 194 6.09 -5.39 10.55
N ASN A 195 6.59 -6.62 10.44
CA ASN A 195 6.60 -7.61 11.54
C ASN A 195 7.89 -7.50 12.37
N GLY A 196 8.12 -6.33 12.96
CA GLY A 196 9.36 -5.98 13.66
C GLY A 196 9.33 -6.07 15.20
N ARG A 197 8.19 -6.43 15.80
CA ARG A 197 8.03 -6.58 17.26
C ARG A 197 7.13 -7.74 17.62
#